data_AF-H0BRP0-F1
#
_entry.id   AF-H0BRP0-F1
#
_cell.length_a   1.000
_cell.length_b   1.000
_cell.length_c   1.000
_cell.angle_alpha   90.00
_cell.angle_beta   90.00
_cell.angle_gamma   90.00
#
_symmetry.space_group_name_H-M   'P 1'
#
loop_
_entity.id
_entity.type
_entity.pdbx_description
1 polymer ?
#
loop_
_entity_poly.entity_id
_entity_poly.type
_entity_poly.pdbx_seq_one_letter_code
_entity_poly.pdbx_strand_id
1 'polypeptide(L)'
;MLKVFVYALLALFLIPALTYVFTGYAQRDRDERFVAAISQRIDAEKGMPASEKQARKDYYRSNPPSTICSSTDPQAQDYRAALCERYGEVWQFTLVRTVSLWTMVVSALLLLAVLGLGALAFADRKMQYTSFVTGWRLTTWASAASLLVQGALAVWLSFWVTAFFFHQYSPKFIVLVGLAVALGVFVAVAGIFKRVHWDNQAVGELVSEADAPVLWKRIRQLAQRLNTEPPRNIVAGIDANFFVTEAPLTVGNHTLTGRTLFVSLPLLRILDQSEADAVLGHELAHLRGGDTRSSARLGPKLVQFDHYRHAIRAGGLSAVVSPVLDLYRTIFEIALARDSREREFKADRIAAKLVSPAAIAQSLVKIAAYAQYRDKIEDELFGQDQRHDNQLGIARYVASGLAPYAASDDFLDAMKSANVPHPFDSHPAMPERMRNVGMSLAERDYGAIAVRAPAATWAQEILTADAIEQRLWSAYETEFAQDHERSLAYRYEPATDAERALVLKYFPPVSFALKGGATVEVSIDGIRTSADAMTVFWDAVKDLQFKESSLGNALVVTHPEKGLIGQKTTKVKLPGLKKEKDHFNAVVGAYWQRHQIMRVQQLEG
;
A
#
# COMPACT_ATOMS: atom_id res chain seq x y z
N MET A 1 -15.06 -0.92 -6.68
CA MET A 1 -15.74 0.31 -6.23
C MET A 1 -16.82 0.07 -5.16
N LEU A 2 -17.89 -0.69 -5.44
CA LEU A 2 -19.00 -0.88 -4.50
C LEU A 2 -18.56 -1.37 -3.10
N LYS A 3 -17.68 -2.38 -3.05
CA LYS A 3 -17.13 -2.93 -1.79
C LYS A 3 -16.43 -1.86 -0.94
N VAL A 4 -15.57 -1.05 -1.56
CA VAL A 4 -14.83 0.04 -0.87
C VAL A 4 -15.80 1.10 -0.35
N PHE A 5 -16.81 1.45 -1.14
CA PHE A 5 -17.84 2.40 -0.75
C PHE A 5 -18.66 1.92 0.46
N VAL A 6 -19.09 0.65 0.46
CA VAL A 6 -19.82 0.05 1.59
C VAL A 6 -18.96 0.06 2.87
N TYR A 7 -17.68 -0.30 2.77
CA TYR A 7 -16.80 -0.23 3.94
C TYR A 7 -16.57 1.20 4.44
N ALA A 8 -16.49 2.20 3.55
CA ALA A 8 -16.42 3.59 3.97
C ALA A 8 -17.69 4.04 4.71
N LEU A 9 -18.88 3.60 4.27
CA LEU A 9 -20.13 3.84 4.99
C LEU A 9 -20.13 3.19 6.38
N LEU A 10 -19.72 1.92 6.48
CA LEU A 10 -19.64 1.24 7.77
C LEU A 10 -18.64 1.93 8.71
N ALA A 11 -17.45 2.27 8.21
CA ALA A 11 -16.43 2.99 8.98
C ALA A 11 -16.90 4.34 9.51
N LEU A 12 -17.72 5.06 8.74
CA LEU A 12 -18.20 6.40 9.12
C LEU A 12 -19.43 6.38 10.02
N PHE A 13 -20.37 5.47 9.78
CA PHE A 13 -21.72 5.55 10.35
C PHE A 13 -22.05 4.46 11.38
N LEU A 14 -21.33 3.32 11.42
CA LEU A 14 -21.75 2.19 12.25
C LEU A 14 -21.78 2.52 13.75
N ILE A 15 -20.67 2.96 14.33
CA ILE A 15 -20.58 3.26 15.77
C ILE A 15 -21.52 4.43 16.14
N PRO A 16 -21.55 5.55 15.40
CA PRO A 16 -22.50 6.63 15.68
C PRO A 16 -23.97 6.19 15.56
N ALA A 17 -24.33 5.42 14.53
CA ALA A 17 -25.72 4.96 14.38
C ALA A 17 -26.14 4.06 15.56
N LEU A 18 -25.29 3.08 15.92
CA LEU A 18 -25.53 2.20 17.07
C LEU A 18 -25.66 3.00 18.37
N THR A 19 -24.78 3.98 18.58
CA THR A 19 -24.81 4.86 19.75
C THR A 19 -26.09 5.69 19.80
N TYR A 20 -26.51 6.25 18.67
CA TYR A 20 -27.70 7.09 18.57
C TYR A 20 -28.98 6.27 18.84
N VAL A 21 -29.05 5.06 18.27
CA VAL A 21 -30.17 4.13 18.51
C VAL A 21 -30.20 3.69 19.96
N PHE A 22 -29.06 3.27 20.52
CA PHE A 22 -28.98 2.84 21.92
C PHE A 22 -29.36 3.94 22.91
N THR A 23 -28.80 5.14 22.75
CA THR A 23 -29.13 6.28 23.63
C THR A 23 -30.61 6.64 23.53
N GLY A 24 -31.20 6.64 22.32
CA GLY A 24 -32.62 6.88 22.12
C GLY A 24 -33.52 5.82 22.77
N TYR A 25 -33.15 4.55 22.69
CA TYR A 25 -33.85 3.45 23.35
C TYR A 25 -33.77 3.56 24.88
N ALA A 26 -32.55 3.70 25.41
CA ALA A 26 -32.31 3.79 26.85
C ALA A 26 -32.98 5.01 27.48
N GLN A 27 -33.04 6.15 26.78
CA GLN A 27 -33.76 7.33 27.25
C GLN A 27 -35.27 7.08 27.36
N ARG A 28 -35.90 6.47 26.35
CA ARG A 28 -37.35 6.17 26.40
C ARG A 28 -37.71 5.21 27.53
N ASP A 29 -36.96 4.12 27.68
CA ASP A 29 -37.20 3.14 28.75
C ASP A 29 -37.04 3.80 30.14
N ARG A 30 -36.04 4.67 30.32
CA ARG A 30 -35.84 5.41 31.56
C ARG A 30 -36.95 6.43 31.82
N ASP A 31 -37.39 7.14 30.79
CA ASP A 31 -38.50 8.10 30.91
C ASP A 31 -39.79 7.40 31.34
N GLU A 32 -40.11 6.26 30.72
CA GLU A 32 -41.28 5.45 31.08
C GLU A 32 -41.22 4.98 32.54
N ARG A 33 -40.07 4.43 32.96
CA ARG A 33 -39.86 3.99 34.36
C ARG A 33 -39.93 5.14 35.34
N PHE A 34 -39.35 6.29 35.00
CA PHE A 34 -39.35 7.48 35.84
C PHE A 34 -40.76 8.04 36.03
N VAL A 35 -41.50 8.22 34.91
CA VAL A 35 -42.88 8.71 34.93
C VAL A 35 -43.78 7.75 35.71
N ALA A 36 -43.62 6.44 35.54
CA ALA A 36 -44.37 5.45 36.31
C ALA A 36 -44.08 5.54 37.82
N ALA A 37 -42.81 5.60 38.20
CA ALA A 37 -42.39 5.68 39.60
C ALA A 37 -42.85 6.99 40.27
N ILE A 38 -42.73 8.14 39.59
CA ILE A 38 -43.21 9.43 40.09
C ILE A 38 -44.73 9.45 40.17
N SER A 39 -45.44 8.93 39.16
CA SER A 39 -46.90 8.86 39.19
C SER A 39 -47.40 8.05 40.39
N GLN A 40 -46.75 6.92 40.68
CA GLN A 40 -47.05 6.09 41.85
C GLN A 40 -46.79 6.84 43.18
N ARG A 41 -45.71 7.62 43.27
CA ARG A 41 -45.42 8.46 44.44
C ARG A 41 -46.46 9.56 44.64
N ILE A 42 -46.87 10.24 43.56
CA ILE A 42 -47.93 11.26 43.58
C ILE A 42 -49.27 10.64 44.02
N ASP A 43 -49.58 9.43 43.55
CA ASP A 43 -50.79 8.71 43.97
C ASP A 43 -50.80 8.40 45.46
N ALA A 44 -49.66 7.99 46.00
CA ALA A 44 -49.50 7.64 47.41
C ALA A 44 -49.53 8.86 48.37
N GLU A 45 -49.39 10.09 47.86
CA GLU A 45 -49.35 11.29 48.69
C GLU A 45 -50.72 11.61 49.32
N LYS A 46 -50.77 11.69 50.65
CA LYS A 46 -52.02 11.93 51.40
C LYS A 46 -52.29 13.43 51.51
N GLY A 47 -53.55 13.83 51.32
CA GLY A 47 -54.00 15.21 51.50
C GLY A 47 -53.93 16.11 50.26
N MET A 48 -53.42 15.62 49.13
CA MET A 48 -53.40 16.38 47.86
C MET A 48 -54.70 16.17 47.05
N PRO A 49 -55.35 17.24 46.55
CA PRO A 49 -56.54 17.14 45.69
C PRO A 49 -56.27 16.34 44.40
N ALA A 50 -57.28 15.61 43.92
CA ALA A 50 -57.16 14.78 42.72
C ALA A 50 -56.78 15.59 41.45
N SER A 51 -57.28 16.83 41.33
CA SER A 51 -56.94 17.74 40.22
C SER A 51 -55.47 18.15 40.25
N GLU A 52 -54.90 18.41 41.42
CA GLU A 52 -53.49 18.76 41.58
C GLU A 52 -52.58 17.56 41.32
N LYS A 53 -52.97 16.37 41.80
CA LYS A 53 -52.26 15.12 41.47
C LYS A 53 -52.18 14.89 39.96
N GLN A 54 -53.30 15.09 39.26
CA GLN A 54 -53.36 14.92 37.82
C GLN A 54 -52.47 15.95 37.10
N ALA A 55 -52.53 17.22 37.48
CA ALA A 55 -51.69 18.28 36.91
C ALA A 55 -50.18 17.99 37.09
N ARG A 56 -49.74 17.51 38.26
CA ARG A 56 -48.34 17.13 38.49
C ARG A 56 -47.91 15.93 37.62
N LYS A 57 -48.75 14.92 37.45
CA LYS A 57 -48.45 13.78 36.57
C LYS A 57 -48.31 14.21 35.12
N ASP A 58 -49.19 15.09 34.66
CA ASP A 58 -49.16 15.60 33.29
C ASP A 58 -47.95 16.50 33.05
N TYR A 59 -47.50 17.25 34.07
CA TYR A 59 -46.22 17.97 34.03
C TYR A 59 -45.04 17.03 33.80
N TYR A 60 -44.88 15.96 34.59
CA TYR A 60 -43.75 15.02 34.45
C TYR A 60 -43.84 14.17 33.17
N ARG A 61 -45.04 13.87 32.67
CA ARG A 61 -45.23 13.23 31.35
C ARG A 61 -44.79 14.14 30.21
N SER A 62 -45.03 15.44 30.34
CA SER A 62 -44.66 16.44 29.33
C SER A 62 -43.19 16.86 29.45
N ASN A 63 -42.58 16.67 30.63
CA ASN A 63 -41.19 17.00 30.94
C ASN A 63 -40.42 15.75 31.43
N PRO A 64 -40.26 14.71 30.60
CA PRO A 64 -39.48 13.55 30.99
C PRO A 64 -37.98 13.90 31.15
N PRO A 65 -37.21 13.12 31.92
CA PRO A 65 -35.77 13.36 32.11
C PRO A 65 -34.99 13.56 30.81
N SER A 66 -35.32 12.85 29.73
CA SER A 66 -34.59 12.98 28.45
C SER A 66 -34.71 14.35 27.77
N THR A 67 -35.73 15.16 28.07
CA THR A 67 -35.94 16.48 27.46
C THR A 67 -35.42 17.64 28.32
N ILE A 68 -35.11 17.37 29.59
CA ILE A 68 -34.88 18.43 30.58
C ILE A 68 -33.56 19.19 30.38
N CYS A 69 -32.52 18.50 29.90
CA CYS A 69 -31.20 19.09 29.70
C CYS A 69 -31.20 20.20 28.63
N SER A 70 -32.10 20.13 27.65
CA SER A 70 -32.25 21.13 26.58
C SER A 70 -33.42 22.10 26.81
N SER A 71 -34.18 21.95 27.90
CA SER A 71 -35.33 22.82 28.18
C SER A 71 -34.87 24.23 28.53
N THR A 72 -35.56 25.22 27.95
CA THR A 72 -35.42 26.65 28.24
C THR A 72 -36.57 27.20 29.09
N ASP A 73 -37.48 26.33 29.55
CA ASP A 73 -38.61 26.73 30.39
C ASP A 73 -38.10 27.18 31.78
N PRO A 74 -38.40 28.42 32.22
CA PRO A 74 -38.06 28.89 33.56
C PRO A 74 -38.61 28.01 34.68
N GLN A 75 -39.80 27.40 34.50
CA GLN A 75 -40.40 26.53 35.53
C GLN A 75 -39.66 25.20 35.69
N ALA A 76 -38.87 24.82 34.68
CA ALA A 76 -38.06 23.61 34.69
C ALA A 76 -36.63 23.84 35.23
N GLN A 77 -36.28 25.06 35.67
CA GLN A 77 -34.91 25.41 36.05
C GLN A 77 -34.37 24.53 37.18
N ASP A 78 -35.11 24.40 38.29
CA ASP A 78 -34.69 23.60 39.45
C ASP A 78 -34.65 22.11 39.12
N TYR A 79 -35.63 21.64 38.35
CA TYR A 79 -35.71 20.27 37.87
C TYR A 79 -34.53 19.90 36.95
N ARG A 80 -34.14 20.84 36.07
CA ARG A 80 -32.96 20.72 35.20
C ARG A 80 -31.66 20.73 36.01
N ALA A 81 -31.53 21.61 37.00
CA ALA A 81 -30.33 21.67 37.85
C ALA A 81 -30.14 20.36 38.63
N ALA A 82 -31.24 19.74 39.08
CA ALA A 82 -31.21 18.49 39.82
C ALA A 82 -30.88 17.25 38.96
N LEU A 83 -31.42 17.17 37.73
CA LEU A 83 -31.24 15.98 36.88
C LEU A 83 -30.11 16.08 35.85
N CYS A 84 -29.74 17.28 35.42
CA CYS A 84 -28.76 17.49 34.36
C CYS A 84 -27.40 17.99 34.91
N GLU A 85 -26.99 17.49 36.08
CA GLU A 85 -25.66 17.78 36.62
C GLU A 85 -24.57 17.33 35.64
N ARG A 86 -23.48 18.11 35.53
CA ARG A 86 -22.37 17.81 34.63
C ARG A 86 -21.78 16.44 34.97
N TYR A 87 -21.60 15.59 33.96
CA TYR A 87 -21.20 14.18 34.09
C TYR A 87 -22.24 13.26 34.73
N GLY A 88 -23.42 13.75 35.13
CA GLY A 88 -24.54 12.92 35.53
C GLY A 88 -25.10 12.09 34.37
N GLU A 89 -25.90 11.07 34.66
CA GLU A 89 -26.38 10.13 33.65
C GLU A 89 -27.19 10.80 32.53
N VAL A 90 -28.19 11.62 32.90
CA VAL A 90 -29.06 12.31 31.93
C VAL A 90 -28.23 13.24 31.03
N TRP A 91 -27.23 13.91 31.61
CA TRP A 91 -26.29 14.76 30.89
C TRP A 91 -25.46 13.94 29.89
N GLN A 92 -24.89 12.82 30.32
CA GLN A 92 -24.08 11.95 29.45
C GLN A 92 -24.89 11.41 28.27
N PHE A 93 -26.10 10.88 28.51
CA PHE A 93 -26.94 10.34 27.45
C PHE A 93 -27.38 11.42 26.46
N THR A 94 -27.70 12.62 26.95
CA THR A 94 -28.04 13.77 26.09
C THR A 94 -26.84 14.18 25.23
N LEU A 95 -25.67 14.35 25.86
CA LEU A 95 -24.45 14.72 25.14
C LEU A 95 -24.07 13.68 24.09
N VAL A 96 -24.01 12.40 24.48
CA VAL A 96 -23.58 11.32 23.59
C VAL A 96 -24.55 11.15 22.42
N ARG A 97 -25.86 11.29 22.65
CA ARG A 97 -26.85 11.28 21.57
C ARG A 97 -26.63 12.44 20.59
N THR A 98 -26.37 13.65 21.09
CA THR A 98 -26.09 14.83 20.26
C THR A 98 -24.77 14.70 19.50
N VAL A 99 -23.69 14.28 20.16
CA VAL A 99 -22.39 14.02 19.53
C VAL A 99 -22.54 12.96 18.43
N SER A 100 -23.31 11.91 18.70
CA SER A 100 -23.54 10.85 17.71
C SER A 100 -24.27 11.34 16.47
N LEU A 101 -25.33 12.14 16.65
CA LEU A 101 -26.06 12.78 15.55
C LEU A 101 -25.13 13.66 14.70
N TRP A 102 -24.39 14.57 15.33
CA TRP A 102 -23.47 15.46 14.62
C TRP A 102 -22.31 14.71 13.96
N THR A 103 -21.85 13.60 14.56
CA THR A 103 -20.84 12.73 13.94
C THR A 103 -21.36 12.13 12.64
N MET A 104 -22.62 11.70 12.59
CA MET A 104 -23.24 11.24 11.33
C MET A 104 -23.39 12.37 10.31
N VAL A 105 -23.79 13.57 10.73
CA VAL A 105 -23.90 14.74 9.83
C VAL A 105 -22.54 15.11 9.23
N VAL A 106 -21.50 15.22 10.06
CA VAL A 106 -20.13 15.52 9.62
C VAL A 106 -19.61 14.41 8.71
N SER A 107 -19.91 13.15 9.01
CA SER A 107 -19.55 12.01 8.17
C SER A 107 -20.20 12.06 6.79
N ALA A 108 -21.48 12.48 6.71
CA ALA A 108 -22.16 12.68 5.43
C ALA A 108 -21.54 13.82 4.63
N LEU A 109 -21.23 14.95 5.28
CA LEU A 109 -20.52 16.07 4.64
C LEU A 109 -19.13 15.67 4.15
N LEU A 110 -18.39 14.89 4.94
CA LEU A 110 -17.09 14.34 4.56
C LEU A 110 -17.22 13.45 3.32
N LEU A 111 -18.22 12.57 3.26
CA LEU A 111 -18.44 11.70 2.11
C LEU A 111 -18.75 12.52 0.86
N LEU A 112 -19.62 13.54 0.95
CA LEU A 112 -19.90 14.45 -0.14
C LEU A 112 -18.64 15.20 -0.59
N ALA A 113 -17.79 15.65 0.34
CA ALA A 113 -16.54 16.30 0.03
C ALA A 113 -15.55 15.34 -0.67
N VAL A 114 -15.44 14.09 -0.22
CA VAL A 114 -14.61 13.06 -0.86
C VAL A 114 -15.07 12.80 -2.29
N LEU A 115 -16.39 12.67 -2.51
CA LEU A 115 -16.96 12.49 -3.86
C LEU A 115 -16.75 13.73 -4.73
N GLY A 116 -16.95 14.93 -4.19
CA GLY A 116 -16.74 16.19 -4.90
C GLY A 116 -15.28 16.43 -5.28
N LEU A 117 -14.34 16.17 -4.38
CA LEU A 117 -12.90 16.21 -4.68
C LEU A 117 -12.53 15.15 -5.72
N GLY A 118 -13.08 13.94 -5.58
CA GLY A 118 -12.95 12.88 -6.58
C GLY A 118 -13.40 13.35 -7.97
N ALA A 119 -14.56 14.00 -8.07
CA ALA A 119 -15.07 14.56 -9.32
C ALA A 119 -14.18 15.70 -9.87
N LEU A 120 -13.68 16.59 -8.99
CA LEU A 120 -12.74 17.65 -9.39
C LEU A 120 -11.45 17.10 -9.99
N ALA A 121 -11.01 15.90 -9.58
CA ALA A 121 -9.82 15.27 -10.14
C ALA A 121 -9.96 14.89 -11.63
N PHE A 122 -11.20 14.81 -12.15
CA PHE A 122 -11.49 14.57 -13.56
C PHE A 122 -11.55 15.84 -14.42
N ALA A 123 -11.50 17.04 -13.82
CA ALA A 123 -11.73 18.29 -14.54
C ALA A 123 -10.52 18.72 -15.39
N ASP A 124 -9.39 18.99 -14.73
CA ASP A 124 -8.13 19.34 -15.38
C ASP A 124 -6.94 19.06 -14.45
N ARG A 125 -5.72 19.21 -14.97
CA ARG A 125 -4.47 18.89 -14.24
C ARG A 125 -4.22 19.76 -13.02
N LYS A 126 -4.61 21.04 -13.06
CA LYS A 126 -4.48 21.93 -11.90
C LYS A 126 -5.45 21.48 -10.81
N MET A 127 -6.68 21.16 -11.20
CA MET A 127 -7.71 20.64 -10.30
C MET A 127 -7.39 19.24 -9.78
N GLN A 128 -6.69 18.40 -10.55
CA GLN A 128 -6.22 17.09 -10.10
C GLN A 128 -5.20 17.24 -8.96
N TYR A 129 -4.20 18.12 -9.12
CA TYR A 129 -3.24 18.37 -8.04
C TYR A 129 -3.90 18.98 -6.80
N THR A 130 -4.76 19.99 -6.95
CA THR A 130 -5.43 20.63 -5.80
C THR A 130 -6.41 19.68 -5.13
N SER A 131 -7.15 18.89 -5.91
CA SER A 131 -7.99 17.80 -5.41
C SER A 131 -7.16 16.82 -4.60
N PHE A 132 -6.00 16.39 -5.11
CA PHE A 132 -5.11 15.46 -4.41
C PHE A 132 -4.68 15.98 -3.05
N VAL A 133 -4.07 17.16 -3.03
CA VAL A 133 -3.53 17.74 -1.80
C VAL A 133 -4.63 18.02 -0.78
N THR A 134 -5.78 18.51 -1.24
CA THR A 134 -6.93 18.82 -0.38
C THR A 134 -7.56 17.55 0.16
N GLY A 135 -7.82 16.57 -0.70
CA GLY A 135 -8.42 15.30 -0.32
C GLY A 135 -7.52 14.46 0.57
N TRP A 136 -6.22 14.42 0.29
CA TRP A 136 -5.24 13.83 1.20
C TRP A 136 -5.30 14.46 2.59
N ARG A 137 -5.17 15.79 2.71
CA ARG A 137 -5.22 16.47 4.01
C ARG A 137 -6.56 16.27 4.72
N LEU A 138 -7.66 16.45 4.00
CA LEU A 138 -9.02 16.29 4.53
C LEU A 138 -9.23 14.88 5.07
N THR A 139 -8.97 13.84 4.25
CA THR A 139 -9.21 12.45 4.66
C THR A 139 -8.25 12.01 5.77
N THR A 140 -7.01 12.50 5.78
CA THR A 140 -6.04 12.21 6.84
C THR A 140 -6.53 12.74 8.19
N TRP A 141 -6.86 14.03 8.28
CA TRP A 141 -7.34 14.65 9.51
C TRP A 141 -8.72 14.15 9.92
N ALA A 142 -9.62 13.96 8.97
CA ALA A 142 -10.95 13.43 9.25
C ALA A 142 -10.90 11.99 9.76
N SER A 143 -9.97 11.16 9.25
CA SER A 143 -9.77 9.79 9.76
C SER A 143 -9.25 9.79 11.19
N ALA A 144 -8.28 10.66 11.52
CA ALA A 144 -7.79 10.79 12.90
C ALA A 144 -8.87 11.28 13.86
N ALA A 145 -9.65 12.29 13.46
CA ALA A 145 -10.77 12.81 14.25
C ALA A 145 -11.90 11.77 14.40
N SER A 146 -12.24 11.05 13.33
CA SER A 146 -13.23 9.96 13.35
C SER A 146 -12.81 8.86 14.31
N LEU A 147 -11.55 8.43 14.28
CA LEU A 147 -11.02 7.41 15.18
C LEU A 147 -11.10 7.84 16.64
N LEU A 148 -10.79 9.12 16.93
CA LEU A 148 -10.89 9.68 18.28
C LEU A 148 -12.35 9.73 18.78
N VAL A 149 -13.26 10.29 17.97
CA VAL A 149 -14.67 10.45 18.36
C VAL A 149 -15.36 9.10 18.48
N GLN A 150 -15.27 8.25 17.46
CA GLN A 150 -15.88 6.93 17.49
C GLN A 150 -15.23 6.02 18.52
N GLY A 151 -13.92 6.15 18.75
CA GLY A 151 -13.22 5.46 19.84
C GLY A 151 -13.77 5.85 21.21
N ALA A 152 -14.02 7.14 21.46
CA ALA A 152 -14.66 7.61 22.69
C ALA A 152 -16.10 7.07 22.83
N LEU A 153 -16.88 7.05 21.74
CA LEU A 153 -18.20 6.43 21.72
C LEU A 153 -18.14 4.93 22.03
N ALA A 154 -17.17 4.21 21.48
CA ALA A 154 -16.99 2.78 21.74
C ALA A 154 -16.63 2.49 23.20
N VAL A 155 -15.76 3.31 23.81
CA VAL A 155 -15.44 3.21 25.24
C VAL A 155 -16.70 3.48 26.08
N TRP A 156 -17.47 4.52 25.75
CA TRP A 156 -18.71 4.84 26.45
C TRP A 156 -19.75 3.70 26.33
N LEU A 157 -19.93 3.15 25.13
CA LEU A 157 -20.81 2.00 24.89
C LEU A 157 -20.36 0.74 25.65
N SER A 158 -19.05 0.51 25.76
CA SER A 158 -18.51 -0.66 26.47
C SER A 158 -18.96 -0.73 27.94
N PHE A 159 -19.14 0.44 28.57
CA PHE A 159 -19.72 0.56 29.91
C PHE A 159 -21.25 0.52 29.87
N TRP A 160 -21.89 1.41 29.10
CA TRP A 160 -23.33 1.61 29.23
C TRP A 160 -24.18 0.48 28.66
N VAL A 161 -23.77 -0.17 27.57
CA VAL A 161 -24.51 -1.32 27.01
C VAL A 161 -24.48 -2.49 28.00
N THR A 162 -23.31 -2.72 28.62
CA THR A 162 -23.17 -3.82 29.58
C THR A 162 -23.96 -3.53 30.86
N ALA A 163 -23.79 -2.32 31.42
CA ALA A 163 -24.51 -1.89 32.62
C ALA A 163 -26.04 -1.87 32.42
N PHE A 164 -26.52 -1.42 31.26
CA PHE A 164 -27.95 -1.27 30.99
C PHE A 164 -28.66 -2.63 30.81
N PHE A 165 -28.14 -3.52 29.96
CA PHE A 165 -28.81 -4.77 29.62
C PHE A 165 -28.48 -5.94 30.55
N PHE A 166 -27.26 -5.96 31.11
CA PHE A 166 -26.79 -7.08 31.92
C PHE A 166 -26.67 -6.75 33.40
N HIS A 167 -26.93 -5.50 33.80
CA HIS A 167 -26.78 -5.00 35.17
C HIS A 167 -25.39 -5.26 35.76
N GLN A 168 -24.37 -5.38 34.90
CA GLN A 168 -22.98 -5.62 35.25
C GLN A 168 -22.07 -4.88 34.27
N TYR A 169 -20.90 -4.44 34.72
CA TYR A 169 -19.86 -3.86 33.87
C TYR A 169 -18.50 -4.48 34.19
N SER A 170 -17.60 -4.49 33.22
CA SER A 170 -16.24 -5.04 33.38
C SER A 170 -15.20 -3.94 33.22
N PRO A 171 -14.55 -3.47 34.30
CA PRO A 171 -13.47 -2.49 34.23
C PRO A 171 -12.33 -2.93 33.30
N LYS A 172 -12.00 -4.23 33.32
CA LYS A 172 -10.96 -4.81 32.45
C LYS A 172 -11.31 -4.65 30.98
N PHE A 173 -12.58 -4.84 30.60
CA PHE A 173 -13.03 -4.68 29.22
C PHE A 173 -12.97 -3.22 28.77
N ILE A 174 -13.44 -2.29 29.62
CA ILE A 174 -13.42 -0.84 29.32
C ILE A 174 -11.98 -0.34 29.13
N VAL A 175 -11.07 -0.73 30.03
CA VAL A 175 -9.64 -0.40 29.93
C VAL A 175 -9.02 -1.00 28.66
N LEU A 176 -9.35 -2.24 28.32
CA LEU A 176 -8.86 -2.88 27.10
C LEU A 176 -9.29 -2.10 25.84
N VAL A 177 -10.57 -1.74 25.74
CA VAL A 177 -11.10 -0.94 24.61
C VAL A 177 -10.44 0.43 24.57
N GLY A 178 -10.30 1.10 25.72
CA GLY A 178 -9.65 2.40 25.83
C GLY A 178 -8.19 2.38 25.38
N LEU A 179 -7.41 1.40 25.83
CA LEU A 179 -6.01 1.22 25.41
C LEU A 179 -5.88 0.93 23.92
N ALA A 180 -6.74 0.08 23.39
CA ALA A 180 -6.73 -0.25 21.97
C ALA A 180 -7.05 0.98 21.11
N VAL A 181 -8.05 1.78 21.50
CA VAL A 181 -8.39 3.06 20.85
C VAL A 181 -7.21 4.04 20.92
N ALA A 182 -6.61 4.20 22.11
CA ALA A 182 -5.46 5.08 22.30
C ALA A 182 -4.27 4.70 21.42
N LEU A 183 -3.98 3.40 21.31
CA LEU A 183 -2.95 2.89 20.40
C LEU A 183 -3.27 3.19 18.94
N GLY A 184 -4.53 2.94 18.52
CA GLY A 184 -4.97 3.25 17.15
C GLY A 184 -4.83 4.74 16.80
N VAL A 185 -5.25 5.63 17.71
CA VAL A 185 -5.11 7.09 17.54
C VAL A 185 -3.63 7.49 17.50
N PHE A 186 -2.79 6.92 18.37
CA PHE A 186 -1.35 7.18 18.37
C PHE A 186 -0.71 6.78 17.03
N VAL A 187 -0.99 5.59 16.51
CA VAL A 187 -0.46 5.13 15.21
C VAL A 187 -0.93 6.05 14.08
N ALA A 188 -2.22 6.45 14.09
CA ALA A 188 -2.75 7.36 13.08
C ALA A 188 -2.04 8.71 13.12
N VAL A 189 -1.91 9.33 14.29
CA VAL A 189 -1.25 10.64 14.44
C VAL A 189 0.24 10.56 14.12
N ALA A 190 0.95 9.53 14.59
CA ALA A 190 2.37 9.33 14.29
C ALA A 190 2.62 9.16 12.78
N GLY A 191 1.71 8.47 12.08
CA GLY A 191 1.75 8.31 10.63
C GLY A 191 1.68 9.64 9.86
N ILE A 192 0.96 10.64 10.37
CA ILE A 192 0.83 11.98 9.73
C ILE A 192 2.19 12.70 9.68
N PHE A 193 2.99 12.55 10.73
CA PHE A 193 4.28 13.25 10.87
C PHE A 193 5.47 12.45 10.34
N LYS A 194 5.26 11.19 9.96
CA LYS A 194 6.32 10.35 9.38
C LYS A 194 6.71 10.89 8.00
N ARG A 195 7.98 11.28 7.86
CA ARG A 195 8.57 11.61 6.56
C ARG A 195 8.97 10.32 5.86
N VAL A 196 8.63 10.24 4.58
CA VAL A 196 9.04 9.14 3.70
C VAL A 196 10.11 9.69 2.79
N HIS A 197 11.23 8.97 2.69
CA HIS A 197 12.23 9.27 1.68
C HIS A 197 11.70 8.83 0.33
N TRP A 198 11.48 9.80 -0.55
CA TRP A 198 11.23 9.51 -1.96
C TRP A 198 12.58 9.47 -2.64
N ASP A 199 12.96 8.29 -3.13
CA ASP A 199 14.16 8.14 -3.94
C ASP A 199 13.74 7.85 -5.38
N ASN A 200 14.19 8.71 -6.28
CA ASN A 200 13.95 8.58 -7.71
C ASN A 200 15.28 8.20 -8.34
N GLN A 201 15.56 6.90 -8.36
CA GLN A 201 16.81 6.35 -8.88
C GLN A 201 16.60 5.73 -10.26
N ALA A 202 17.60 5.85 -11.13
CA ALA A 202 17.69 5.08 -12.36
C ALA A 202 19.08 4.46 -12.49
N VAL A 203 19.12 3.22 -12.95
CA VAL A 203 20.37 2.50 -13.22
C VAL A 203 20.84 2.89 -14.63
N GLY A 204 21.91 3.68 -14.71
CA GLY A 204 22.44 4.15 -15.98
C GLY A 204 23.70 4.99 -15.83
N GLU A 205 24.20 5.49 -16.95
CA GLU A 205 25.36 6.37 -17.03
C GLU A 205 25.04 7.64 -17.83
N LEU A 206 25.65 8.76 -17.47
CA LEU A 206 25.47 10.02 -18.19
C LEU A 206 26.17 9.95 -19.55
N VAL A 207 25.47 10.29 -20.63
CA VAL A 207 26.04 10.39 -21.97
C VAL A 207 26.36 11.85 -22.27
N SER A 208 27.65 12.18 -22.40
CA SER A 208 28.07 13.55 -22.72
C SER A 208 27.81 13.88 -24.20
N GLU A 209 27.84 15.17 -24.54
CA GLU A 209 27.74 15.59 -25.95
C GLU A 209 28.95 15.12 -26.79
N ALA A 210 30.11 14.94 -26.16
CA ALA A 210 31.28 14.39 -26.83
C ALA A 210 31.12 12.90 -27.16
N ASP A 211 30.40 12.15 -26.32
CA ASP A 211 30.19 10.71 -26.51
C ASP A 211 29.15 10.41 -27.60
N ALA A 212 28.18 11.30 -27.83
CA ALA A 212 27.10 11.06 -28.78
C ALA A 212 26.64 12.34 -29.51
N PRO A 213 27.53 13.03 -30.26
CA PRO A 213 27.24 14.35 -30.81
C PRO A 213 26.06 14.36 -31.79
N VAL A 214 25.92 13.31 -32.61
CA VAL A 214 24.83 13.19 -33.59
C VAL A 214 23.48 12.97 -32.90
N LEU A 215 23.44 12.11 -31.88
CA LEU A 215 22.24 11.86 -31.08
C LEU A 215 21.78 13.13 -30.35
N TRP A 216 22.70 13.85 -29.68
CA TRP A 216 22.40 15.12 -29.03
C TRP A 216 21.83 16.15 -30.01
N LYS A 217 22.44 16.28 -31.19
CA LYS A 217 21.93 17.15 -32.25
C LYS A 217 20.53 16.73 -32.69
N ARG A 218 20.28 15.43 -32.87
CA ARG A 218 18.95 14.92 -33.24
C ARG A 218 17.89 15.26 -32.20
N ILE A 219 18.17 14.99 -30.92
CA ILE A 219 17.24 15.27 -29.82
C ILE A 219 16.90 16.77 -29.75
N ARG A 220 17.90 17.65 -29.93
CA ARG A 220 17.68 19.09 -30.01
C ARG A 220 16.78 19.47 -31.19
N GLN A 221 16.96 18.87 -32.35
CA GLN A 221 16.10 19.09 -33.52
C GLN A 221 14.66 18.62 -33.28
N LEU A 222 14.47 17.44 -32.67
CA LEU A 222 13.14 16.93 -32.31
C LEU A 222 12.47 17.88 -31.30
N ALA A 223 13.19 18.29 -30.25
CA ALA A 223 12.69 19.24 -29.26
C ALA A 223 12.30 20.59 -29.89
N GLN A 224 13.13 21.11 -30.80
CA GLN A 224 12.86 22.35 -31.54
C GLN A 224 11.58 22.23 -32.38
N ARG A 225 11.40 21.13 -33.14
CA ARG A 225 10.17 20.89 -33.93
C ARG A 225 8.93 20.73 -33.06
N LEU A 226 9.09 20.25 -31.83
CA LEU A 226 8.03 20.14 -30.83
C LEU A 226 7.79 21.44 -30.05
N ASN A 227 8.60 22.48 -30.27
CA ASN A 227 8.58 23.73 -29.52
C ASN A 227 8.68 23.50 -28.00
N THR A 228 9.65 22.71 -27.58
CA THR A 228 9.97 22.43 -26.18
C THR A 228 11.48 22.55 -25.95
N GLU A 229 11.89 22.90 -24.73
CA GLU A 229 13.31 22.91 -24.39
C GLU A 229 13.87 21.48 -24.40
N PRO A 230 15.08 21.26 -24.95
CA PRO A 230 15.69 19.94 -24.97
C PRO A 230 16.04 19.47 -23.54
N PRO A 231 16.17 18.15 -23.32
CA PRO A 231 16.74 17.61 -22.10
C PRO A 231 18.13 18.20 -21.83
N ARG A 232 18.42 18.47 -20.55
CA ARG A 232 19.75 18.90 -20.08
C ARG A 232 20.69 17.72 -19.90
N ASN A 233 20.13 16.55 -19.57
CA ASN A 233 20.88 15.33 -19.31
C ASN A 233 20.32 14.21 -20.19
N ILE A 234 21.21 13.37 -20.73
CA ILE A 234 20.87 12.08 -21.33
C ILE A 234 21.51 11.00 -20.46
N VAL A 235 20.70 10.07 -19.99
CA VAL A 235 21.14 8.91 -19.22
C VAL A 235 20.92 7.67 -20.08
N ALA A 236 21.95 6.88 -20.29
CA ALA A 236 21.86 5.61 -20.98
C ALA A 236 21.84 4.46 -19.98
N GLY A 237 20.87 3.57 -20.11
CA GLY A 237 20.73 2.40 -19.24
C GLY A 237 20.35 1.14 -20.01
N ILE A 238 20.12 0.05 -19.27
CA ILE A 238 19.76 -1.26 -19.82
C ILE A 238 18.28 -1.61 -19.63
N ASP A 239 17.53 -0.80 -18.87
CA ASP A 239 16.10 -1.02 -18.62
C ASP A 239 15.31 -1.05 -19.93
N ALA A 240 14.27 -1.87 -20.00
CA ALA A 240 13.45 -2.05 -21.21
C ALA A 240 12.44 -0.89 -21.42
N ASN A 241 12.86 0.36 -21.22
CA ASN A 241 12.00 1.53 -21.36
C ASN A 241 12.77 2.79 -21.81
N PHE A 242 12.01 3.79 -22.25
CA PHE A 242 12.46 5.17 -22.39
C PHE A 242 11.59 6.02 -21.46
N PHE A 243 12.16 7.08 -20.90
CA PHE A 243 11.36 8.04 -20.15
C PHE A 243 12.00 9.43 -20.14
N VAL A 244 11.17 10.42 -19.88
CA VAL A 244 11.61 11.78 -19.53
C VAL A 244 11.15 12.15 -18.13
N THR A 245 11.95 12.94 -17.42
CA THR A 245 11.56 13.47 -16.11
C THR A 245 12.09 14.89 -15.89
N GLU A 246 11.33 15.65 -15.11
CA GLU A 246 11.75 16.94 -14.54
C GLU A 246 11.99 16.83 -13.02
N ALA A 247 11.73 15.66 -12.42
CA ALA A 247 12.09 15.40 -11.03
C ALA A 247 13.61 15.21 -10.92
N PRO A 248 14.23 15.57 -9.78
CA PRO A 248 15.60 15.16 -9.50
C PRO A 248 15.74 13.64 -9.69
N LEU A 249 16.78 13.22 -10.40
CA LEU A 249 17.05 11.81 -10.72
C LEU A 249 18.43 11.43 -10.20
N THR A 250 18.48 10.44 -9.33
CA THR A 250 19.75 9.89 -8.83
C THR A 250 20.23 8.81 -9.79
N VAL A 251 21.46 8.96 -10.29
CA VAL A 251 22.12 8.02 -11.20
C VAL A 251 23.52 7.74 -10.63
N GLY A 252 23.72 6.52 -10.13
CA GLY A 252 24.88 6.19 -9.31
C GLY A 252 25.01 7.14 -8.12
N ASN A 253 26.14 7.82 -7.98
CA ASN A 253 26.40 8.77 -6.89
C ASN A 253 26.04 10.23 -7.23
N HIS A 254 25.37 10.47 -8.36
CA HIS A 254 25.05 11.82 -8.83
C HIS A 254 23.54 12.07 -8.82
N THR A 255 23.12 13.22 -8.28
CA THR A 255 21.74 13.70 -8.42
C THR A 255 21.67 14.71 -9.57
N LEU A 256 21.01 14.31 -10.65
CA LEU A 256 20.75 15.12 -11.82
C LEU A 256 19.53 16.02 -11.57
N THR A 257 19.58 17.25 -12.08
CA THR A 257 18.49 18.23 -11.99
C THR A 257 18.15 18.80 -13.36
N GLY A 258 16.92 19.30 -13.51
CA GLY A 258 16.37 19.74 -14.80
C GLY A 258 15.79 18.57 -15.60
N ARG A 259 15.54 18.80 -16.89
CA ARG A 259 14.97 17.79 -17.80
C ARG A 259 16.00 16.71 -18.08
N THR A 260 15.66 15.47 -17.78
CA THR A 260 16.50 14.30 -18.05
C THR A 260 15.75 13.35 -18.96
N LEU A 261 16.41 12.88 -20.01
CA LEU A 261 15.95 11.82 -20.89
C LEU A 261 16.74 10.55 -20.58
N PHE A 262 16.04 9.47 -20.28
CA PHE A 262 16.61 8.14 -20.18
C PHE A 262 16.41 7.39 -21.50
N VAL A 263 17.48 6.77 -21.99
CA VAL A 263 17.48 5.93 -23.18
C VAL A 263 17.96 4.52 -22.86
N SER A 264 17.21 3.53 -23.34
CA SER A 264 17.61 2.13 -23.25
C SER A 264 18.56 1.78 -24.39
N LEU A 265 19.81 1.45 -24.06
CA LEU A 265 20.80 1.02 -25.05
C LEU A 265 20.37 -0.27 -25.78
N PRO A 266 19.83 -1.31 -25.09
CA PRO A 266 19.34 -2.50 -25.79
C PRO A 266 18.20 -2.21 -26.76
N LEU A 267 17.26 -1.33 -26.39
CA LEU A 267 16.17 -0.95 -27.29
C LEU A 267 16.68 -0.10 -28.46
N LEU A 268 17.62 0.82 -28.23
CA LEU A 268 18.23 1.61 -29.30
C LEU A 268 18.98 0.73 -30.33
N ARG A 269 19.38 -0.50 -30.00
CA ARG A 269 20.00 -1.44 -30.94
C ARG A 269 19.00 -2.17 -31.83
N ILE A 270 17.79 -2.43 -31.36
CA ILE A 270 16.77 -3.17 -32.13
C ILE A 270 15.85 -2.24 -32.93
N LEU A 271 15.73 -0.98 -32.50
CA LEU A 271 14.96 0.05 -33.17
C LEU A 271 15.80 0.67 -34.30
N ASP A 272 15.21 0.79 -35.49
CA ASP A 272 15.80 1.64 -36.52
C ASP A 272 15.73 3.12 -36.11
N GLN A 273 16.53 3.98 -36.75
CA GLN A 273 16.56 5.40 -36.39
C GLN A 273 15.19 6.08 -36.46
N SER A 274 14.30 5.65 -37.35
CA SER A 274 12.95 6.22 -37.48
C SER A 274 12.02 5.75 -36.36
N GLU A 275 12.06 4.46 -36.01
CA GLU A 275 11.35 3.84 -34.89
C GLU A 275 11.81 4.48 -33.57
N ALA A 276 13.12 4.63 -33.37
CA ALA A 276 13.69 5.27 -32.20
C ALA A 276 13.39 6.78 -32.15
N ASP A 277 13.46 7.52 -33.26
CA ASP A 277 13.03 8.92 -33.32
C ASP A 277 11.56 9.09 -32.95
N ALA A 278 10.71 8.11 -33.31
CA ALA A 278 9.30 8.14 -32.95
C ALA A 278 9.11 7.97 -31.44
N VAL A 279 9.87 7.07 -30.80
CA VAL A 279 9.87 6.91 -29.33
C VAL A 279 10.43 8.17 -28.64
N LEU A 280 11.57 8.69 -29.09
CA LEU A 280 12.14 9.93 -28.57
C LEU A 280 11.18 11.12 -28.74
N GLY A 281 10.50 11.20 -29.88
CA GLY A 281 9.49 12.21 -30.15
C GLY A 281 8.28 12.10 -29.22
N HIS A 282 7.89 10.87 -28.86
CA HIS A 282 6.85 10.60 -27.87
C HIS A 282 7.29 11.08 -26.48
N GLU A 283 8.48 10.69 -26.03
CA GLU A 283 9.03 11.14 -24.74
C GLU A 283 9.12 12.66 -24.65
N LEU A 284 9.66 13.33 -25.69
CA LEU A 284 9.75 14.79 -25.72
C LEU A 284 8.37 15.47 -25.76
N ALA A 285 7.32 14.80 -26.26
CA ALA A 285 5.97 15.32 -26.22
C ALA A 285 5.43 15.44 -24.78
N HIS A 286 5.84 14.57 -23.85
CA HIS A 286 5.51 14.69 -22.43
C HIS A 286 6.13 15.92 -21.77
N LEU A 287 7.38 16.26 -22.14
CA LEU A 287 8.01 17.51 -21.69
C LEU A 287 7.22 18.73 -22.17
N ARG A 288 6.79 18.74 -23.44
CA ARG A 288 5.96 19.81 -24.01
C ARG A 288 4.60 19.90 -23.31
N GLY A 289 4.00 18.76 -22.99
CA GLY A 289 2.74 18.67 -22.28
C GLY A 289 2.78 19.32 -20.90
N GLY A 290 3.95 19.37 -20.26
CA GLY A 290 4.10 19.66 -18.82
C GLY A 290 3.73 18.47 -17.95
N ASP A 291 3.70 17.27 -18.55
CA ASP A 291 3.26 16.03 -17.92
C ASP A 291 4.29 15.62 -16.87
N THR A 292 5.56 15.64 -17.24
CA THR A 292 6.72 15.39 -16.38
C THR A 292 6.76 16.30 -15.15
N ARG A 293 6.45 17.59 -15.31
CA ARG A 293 6.37 18.54 -14.19
C ARG A 293 5.21 18.25 -13.25
N SER A 294 4.07 17.85 -13.80
CA SER A 294 2.90 17.47 -13.01
C SER A 294 3.20 16.21 -12.19
N SER A 295 3.72 15.17 -12.84
CA SER A 295 4.13 13.92 -12.20
C SER A 295 5.23 14.15 -11.15
N ALA A 296 6.23 14.97 -11.43
CA ALA A 296 7.29 15.33 -10.47
C ALA A 296 6.76 16.01 -9.20
N ARG A 297 5.67 16.78 -9.29
CA ARG A 297 5.04 17.44 -8.13
C ARG A 297 4.08 16.53 -7.36
N LEU A 298 3.39 15.64 -8.07
CA LEU A 298 2.36 14.77 -7.52
C LEU A 298 2.95 13.46 -6.94
N GLY A 299 3.95 12.89 -7.58
CA GLY A 299 4.64 11.65 -7.20
C GLY A 299 5.02 11.51 -5.72
N PRO A 300 5.77 12.45 -5.12
CA PRO A 300 6.17 12.32 -3.71
C PRO A 300 4.97 12.34 -2.77
N LYS A 301 3.93 13.08 -3.15
CA LYS A 301 2.69 13.21 -2.36
C LYS A 301 1.88 11.93 -2.42
N LEU A 302 1.82 11.28 -3.58
CA LEU A 302 1.19 9.96 -3.75
C LEU A 302 1.90 8.92 -2.89
N VAL A 303 3.23 8.83 -2.99
CA VAL A 303 4.05 7.91 -2.17
C VAL A 303 3.82 8.15 -0.68
N GLN A 304 3.83 9.42 -0.24
CA GLN A 304 3.59 9.75 1.16
C GLN A 304 2.17 9.37 1.62
N PHE A 305 1.15 9.60 0.78
CA PHE A 305 -0.22 9.23 1.09
C PHE A 305 -0.41 7.71 1.15
N ASP A 306 0.17 6.97 0.20
CA ASP A 306 0.08 5.51 0.16
C ASP A 306 0.83 4.87 1.35
N HIS A 307 1.94 5.46 1.77
CA HIS A 307 2.64 5.07 3.00
C HIS A 307 1.78 5.32 4.25
N TYR A 308 1.12 6.47 4.35
CA TYR A 308 0.18 6.76 5.44
C TYR A 308 -0.98 5.77 5.45
N ARG A 309 -1.59 5.49 4.30
CA ARG A 309 -2.66 4.49 4.14
C ARG A 309 -2.21 3.12 4.62
N HIS A 310 -1.01 2.69 4.23
CA HIS A 310 -0.47 1.41 4.69
C HIS A 310 -0.29 1.41 6.22
N ALA A 311 0.27 2.46 6.80
CA ALA A 311 0.45 2.56 8.26
C ALA A 311 -0.90 2.46 9.00
N ILE A 312 -1.94 3.14 8.52
CA ILE A 312 -3.29 3.07 9.08
C ILE A 312 -3.86 1.65 9.00
N ARG A 313 -3.70 0.99 7.85
CA ARG A 313 -4.19 -0.39 7.65
C ARG A 313 -3.45 -1.41 8.53
N ALA A 314 -2.15 -1.22 8.75
CA ALA A 314 -1.34 -2.10 9.56
C ALA A 314 -1.44 -1.83 11.08
N GLY A 315 -1.95 -0.67 11.49
CA GLY A 315 -2.00 -0.23 12.89
C GLY A 315 -3.09 -0.82 13.79
N GLY A 316 -3.62 -2.00 13.46
CA GLY A 316 -4.68 -2.65 14.26
C GLY A 316 -6.00 -1.89 14.20
N LEU A 317 -6.45 -1.29 15.30
CA LEU A 317 -7.73 -0.56 15.35
C LEU A 317 -7.78 0.68 14.45
N SER A 318 -6.63 1.26 14.07
CA SER A 318 -6.63 2.33 13.06
C SER A 318 -7.15 1.85 11.70
N ALA A 319 -7.12 0.55 11.41
CA ALA A 319 -7.64 0.00 10.15
C ALA A 319 -9.13 0.28 9.95
N VAL A 320 -9.90 0.53 11.02
CA VAL A 320 -11.33 0.86 10.96
C VAL A 320 -11.59 2.12 10.11
N VAL A 321 -10.66 3.07 10.08
CA VAL A 321 -10.80 4.30 9.27
C VAL A 321 -10.14 4.21 7.89
N SER A 322 -9.41 3.12 7.58
CA SER A 322 -8.77 2.94 6.27
C SER A 322 -9.73 3.00 5.08
N PRO A 323 -10.99 2.50 5.16
CA PRO A 323 -11.89 2.50 4.01
C PRO A 323 -12.20 3.89 3.44
N VAL A 324 -12.17 4.94 4.27
CA VAL A 324 -12.40 6.33 3.83
C VAL A 324 -11.24 6.82 2.97
N LEU A 325 -10.00 6.53 3.40
CA LEU A 325 -8.78 6.83 2.65
C LEU A 325 -8.75 6.03 1.34
N ASP A 326 -9.14 4.76 1.41
CA ASP A 326 -9.18 3.84 0.26
C ASP A 326 -10.22 4.29 -0.77
N LEU A 327 -11.40 4.73 -0.35
CA LEU A 327 -12.43 5.26 -1.24
C LEU A 327 -11.90 6.46 -2.02
N TYR A 328 -11.34 7.43 -1.32
CA TYR A 328 -10.77 8.62 -1.95
C TYR A 328 -9.64 8.25 -2.93
N ARG A 329 -8.67 7.44 -2.49
CA ARG A 329 -7.57 7.00 -3.35
C ARG A 329 -8.06 6.29 -4.60
N THR A 330 -9.05 5.41 -4.47
CA THR A 330 -9.59 4.64 -5.61
C THR A 330 -10.24 5.58 -6.63
N ILE A 331 -11.03 6.55 -6.20
CA ILE A 331 -11.64 7.54 -7.12
C ILE A 331 -10.54 8.35 -7.81
N PHE A 332 -9.56 8.82 -7.04
CA PHE A 332 -8.44 9.59 -7.57
C PHE A 332 -7.59 8.79 -8.57
N GLU A 333 -7.36 7.51 -8.30
CA GLU A 333 -6.62 6.60 -9.18
C GLU A 333 -7.29 6.45 -10.54
N ILE A 334 -8.63 6.33 -10.56
CA ILE A 334 -9.39 6.26 -11.82
C ILE A 334 -9.23 7.56 -12.61
N ALA A 335 -9.27 8.71 -11.93
CA ALA A 335 -9.05 10.01 -12.56
C ALA A 335 -7.63 10.13 -13.12
N LEU A 336 -6.62 9.72 -12.35
CA LEU A 336 -5.21 9.75 -12.75
C LEU A 336 -4.95 8.81 -13.93
N ALA A 337 -5.50 7.60 -13.90
CA ALA A 337 -5.37 6.62 -14.98
C ALA A 337 -6.05 7.09 -16.27
N ARG A 338 -7.19 7.80 -16.17
CA ARG A 338 -7.84 8.41 -17.33
C ARG A 338 -6.99 9.51 -17.96
N ASP A 339 -6.48 10.44 -17.14
CA ASP A 339 -5.61 11.52 -17.62
C ASP A 339 -4.32 10.95 -18.23
N SER A 340 -3.74 9.91 -17.61
CA SER A 340 -2.60 9.16 -18.15
C SER A 340 -2.86 8.64 -19.56
N ARG A 341 -3.92 7.86 -19.77
CA ARG A 341 -4.25 7.33 -21.10
C ARG A 341 -4.45 8.42 -22.15
N GLU A 342 -5.07 9.54 -21.78
CA GLU A 342 -5.25 10.67 -22.70
C GLU A 342 -3.93 11.34 -23.09
N ARG A 343 -2.99 11.47 -22.15
CA ARG A 343 -1.64 12.00 -22.39
C ARG A 343 -0.84 11.09 -23.33
N GLU A 344 -0.88 9.78 -23.08
CA GLU A 344 -0.25 8.76 -23.93
C GLU A 344 -0.73 8.85 -25.37
N PHE A 345 -2.05 8.87 -25.57
CA PHE A 345 -2.61 9.01 -26.92
C PHE A 345 -2.26 10.35 -27.57
N LYS A 346 -2.14 11.42 -26.79
CA LYS A 346 -1.70 12.72 -27.31
C LYS A 346 -0.22 12.70 -27.72
N ALA A 347 0.65 12.12 -26.90
CA ALA A 347 2.07 11.98 -27.19
C ALA A 347 2.28 11.13 -28.45
N ASP A 348 1.57 10.00 -28.59
CA ASP A 348 1.57 9.16 -29.80
C ASP A 348 1.21 9.94 -31.07
N ARG A 349 0.11 10.71 -31.04
CA ARG A 349 -0.31 11.52 -32.19
C ARG A 349 0.72 12.61 -32.53
N ILE A 350 1.37 13.19 -31.52
CA ILE A 350 2.41 14.20 -31.72
C ILE A 350 3.63 13.55 -32.37
N ALA A 351 4.08 12.41 -31.86
CA ALA A 351 5.22 11.69 -32.37
C ALA A 351 4.98 11.13 -33.79
N ALA A 352 3.80 10.59 -34.06
CA ALA A 352 3.39 10.13 -35.39
C ALA A 352 3.40 11.26 -36.43
N LYS A 353 3.00 12.48 -36.04
CA LYS A 353 3.09 13.67 -36.91
C LYS A 353 4.52 14.18 -37.08
N LEU A 354 5.37 14.01 -36.06
CA LEU A 354 6.76 14.43 -36.09
C LEU A 354 7.63 13.53 -36.97
N VAL A 355 7.37 12.22 -36.92
CA VAL A 355 8.14 11.15 -37.54
C VAL A 355 7.29 10.36 -38.53
N SER A 356 6.57 9.32 -38.08
CA SER A 356 5.54 8.64 -38.87
C SER A 356 4.64 7.75 -38.00
N PRO A 357 3.38 7.48 -38.39
CA PRO A 357 2.54 6.49 -37.73
C PRO A 357 3.13 5.06 -37.73
N ALA A 358 3.78 4.67 -38.84
CA ALA A 358 4.36 3.34 -38.99
C ALA A 358 5.52 3.10 -38.01
N ALA A 359 6.37 4.11 -37.81
CA ALA A 359 7.47 4.04 -36.85
C ALA A 359 6.99 3.87 -35.41
N ILE A 360 5.88 4.54 -35.02
CA ILE A 360 5.24 4.32 -33.71
C ILE A 360 4.71 2.89 -33.58
N ALA A 361 3.96 2.40 -34.57
CA ALA A 361 3.39 1.06 -34.50
C ALA A 361 4.48 -0.02 -34.42
N GLN A 362 5.54 0.10 -35.22
CA GLN A 362 6.64 -0.87 -35.26
C GLN A 362 7.52 -0.81 -34.00
N SER A 363 7.79 0.39 -33.46
CA SER A 363 8.53 0.53 -32.21
C SER A 363 7.78 -0.08 -31.02
N LEU A 364 6.45 0.10 -30.93
CA LEU A 364 5.62 -0.55 -29.91
C LEU A 364 5.76 -2.07 -29.92
N VAL A 365 5.70 -2.69 -31.12
CA VAL A 365 5.87 -4.14 -31.27
C VAL A 365 7.26 -4.58 -30.81
N LYS A 366 8.32 -3.90 -31.26
CA LYS A 366 9.70 -4.25 -30.91
C LYS A 366 9.99 -4.10 -29.42
N ILE A 367 9.53 -3.00 -28.80
CA ILE A 367 9.73 -2.76 -27.37
C ILE A 367 8.97 -3.77 -26.54
N ALA A 368 7.70 -4.02 -26.87
CA ALA A 368 6.89 -5.03 -26.18
C ALA A 368 7.48 -6.43 -26.32
N ALA A 369 7.92 -6.82 -27.52
CA ALA A 369 8.57 -8.10 -27.78
C ALA A 369 9.85 -8.28 -26.95
N TYR A 370 10.70 -7.26 -26.94
CA TYR A 370 11.94 -7.28 -26.15
C TYR A 370 11.66 -7.36 -24.65
N ALA A 371 10.74 -6.53 -24.13
CA ALA A 371 10.39 -6.53 -22.71
C ALA A 371 9.81 -7.88 -22.27
N GLN A 372 8.83 -8.41 -23.00
CA GLN A 372 8.22 -9.72 -22.70
C GLN A 372 9.25 -10.85 -22.73
N TYR A 373 10.17 -10.82 -23.71
CA TYR A 373 11.21 -11.84 -23.79
C TYR A 373 12.20 -11.73 -22.64
N ARG A 374 12.63 -10.51 -22.30
CA ARG A 374 13.50 -10.26 -21.16
C ARG A 374 12.86 -10.74 -19.85
N ASP A 375 11.61 -10.36 -19.60
CA ASP A 375 10.87 -10.75 -18.40
C ASP A 375 10.75 -12.28 -18.32
N LYS A 376 10.42 -12.96 -19.43
CA LYS A 376 10.37 -14.43 -19.50
C LYS A 376 11.71 -15.07 -19.12
N ILE A 377 12.82 -14.57 -19.66
CA ILE A 377 14.16 -15.11 -19.37
C ILE A 377 14.56 -14.86 -17.92
N GLU A 378 14.29 -13.67 -17.38
CA GLU A 378 14.53 -13.35 -15.97
C GLU A 378 13.70 -14.27 -15.06
N ASP A 379 12.41 -14.47 -15.35
CA ASP A 379 11.53 -15.39 -14.60
C ASP A 379 11.99 -16.85 -14.68
N GLU A 380 12.38 -17.33 -15.88
CA GLU A 380 12.90 -18.68 -16.07
C GLU A 380 14.21 -18.91 -15.31
N LEU A 381 15.14 -17.95 -15.35
CA LEU A 381 16.41 -18.05 -14.63
C LEU A 381 16.19 -17.97 -13.12
N PHE A 382 15.32 -17.09 -12.65
CA PHE A 382 15.02 -16.98 -11.21
C PHE A 382 14.25 -18.20 -10.69
N GLY A 383 13.39 -18.79 -11.52
CA GLY A 383 12.59 -19.97 -11.17
C GLY A 383 13.42 -21.24 -11.00
N GLN A 384 14.54 -21.40 -11.72
CA GLN A 384 15.36 -22.60 -11.65
C GLN A 384 15.93 -22.86 -10.24
N ASP A 385 15.75 -24.08 -9.72
CA ASP A 385 16.28 -24.49 -8.41
C ASP A 385 17.78 -24.85 -8.44
N GLN A 386 18.54 -24.20 -9.32
CA GLN A 386 19.97 -24.39 -9.44
C GLN A 386 20.67 -23.05 -9.23
N ARG A 387 21.80 -23.11 -8.53
CA ARG A 387 22.69 -21.96 -8.42
C ARG A 387 23.29 -21.69 -9.79
N HIS A 388 23.18 -20.46 -10.23
CA HIS A 388 23.82 -19.99 -11.45
C HIS A 388 25.24 -19.52 -11.18
N ASP A 389 26.12 -19.69 -12.17
CA ASP A 389 27.44 -19.07 -12.16
C ASP A 389 27.33 -17.55 -12.29
N ASN A 390 28.37 -16.81 -11.88
CA ASN A 390 28.40 -15.34 -11.86
C ASN A 390 28.27 -14.67 -13.25
N GLN A 391 28.19 -15.43 -14.34
CA GLN A 391 27.94 -14.95 -15.70
C GLN A 391 26.72 -15.68 -16.27
N LEU A 392 25.55 -15.26 -15.84
CA LEU A 392 24.26 -15.74 -16.36
C LEU A 392 24.13 -15.49 -17.87
N GLY A 393 24.82 -14.47 -18.39
CA GLY A 393 24.77 -14.13 -19.81
C GLY A 393 23.37 -13.71 -20.26
N ILE A 394 22.55 -13.16 -19.37
CA ILE A 394 21.20 -12.65 -19.63
C ILE A 394 21.24 -11.73 -20.85
N ALA A 395 22.20 -10.81 -20.88
CA ALA A 395 22.39 -9.89 -22.01
C ALA A 395 22.52 -10.63 -23.35
N ARG A 396 23.30 -11.72 -23.38
CA ARG A 396 23.54 -12.55 -24.58
C ARG A 396 22.31 -13.40 -24.93
N TYR A 397 21.64 -13.98 -23.94
CA TYR A 397 20.43 -14.77 -24.13
C TYR A 397 19.29 -13.91 -24.69
N VAL A 398 19.10 -12.71 -24.14
CA VAL A 398 18.10 -11.76 -24.62
C VAL A 398 18.42 -11.31 -26.05
N ALA A 399 19.67 -10.93 -26.33
CA ALA A 399 20.07 -10.46 -27.66
C ALA A 399 19.95 -11.53 -28.75
N SER A 400 20.34 -12.79 -28.47
CA SER A 400 20.36 -13.86 -29.46
C SER A 400 19.05 -14.66 -29.58
N GLY A 401 18.26 -14.71 -28.51
CA GLY A 401 17.08 -15.58 -28.45
C GLY A 401 15.76 -14.91 -28.84
N LEU A 402 15.75 -13.59 -29.06
CA LEU A 402 14.54 -12.88 -29.49
C LEU A 402 13.99 -13.41 -30.82
N ALA A 403 14.87 -13.79 -31.76
CA ALA A 403 14.44 -14.31 -33.05
C ALA A 403 13.76 -15.69 -32.97
N PRO A 404 14.34 -16.69 -32.29
CA PRO A 404 13.63 -17.93 -31.96
C PRO A 404 12.33 -17.70 -31.19
N TYR A 405 12.32 -16.80 -30.19
CA TYR A 405 11.12 -16.50 -29.42
C TYR A 405 10.00 -15.91 -30.28
N ALA A 406 10.30 -14.95 -31.15
CA ALA A 406 9.32 -14.32 -32.04
C ALA A 406 8.68 -15.29 -33.05
N ALA A 407 9.28 -16.46 -33.27
CA ALA A 407 8.73 -17.54 -34.09
C ALA A 407 7.94 -18.59 -33.31
N SER A 408 7.87 -18.49 -31.97
CA SER A 408 7.16 -19.43 -31.09
C SER A 408 5.66 -19.12 -30.99
N ASP A 409 4.86 -20.13 -30.65
CA ASP A 409 3.43 -19.95 -30.38
C ASP A 409 3.20 -19.06 -29.14
N ASP A 410 4.05 -19.21 -28.11
CA ASP A 410 4.03 -18.41 -26.88
C ASP A 410 4.09 -16.90 -27.16
N PHE A 411 4.83 -16.49 -28.18
CA PHE A 411 5.03 -15.08 -28.50
C PHE A 411 3.73 -14.37 -28.87
N LEU A 412 2.90 -14.99 -29.71
CA LEU A 412 1.64 -14.35 -30.13
C LEU A 412 0.69 -14.19 -28.95
N ASP A 413 0.62 -15.17 -28.06
CA ASP A 413 -0.21 -15.10 -26.87
C ASP A 413 0.29 -14.05 -25.88
N ALA A 414 1.61 -13.96 -25.66
CA ALA A 414 2.21 -12.90 -24.86
C ALA A 414 1.90 -11.51 -25.44
N MET A 415 2.06 -11.33 -26.76
CA MET A 415 1.89 -10.05 -27.44
C MET A 415 0.44 -9.54 -27.48
N LYS A 416 -0.58 -10.40 -27.31
CA LYS A 416 -1.98 -9.97 -27.19
C LYS A 416 -2.24 -9.12 -25.95
N SER A 417 -1.51 -9.39 -24.87
CA SER A 417 -1.65 -8.70 -23.58
C SER A 417 -0.47 -7.79 -23.25
N ALA A 418 0.56 -7.79 -24.08
CA ALA A 418 1.79 -7.05 -23.85
C ALA A 418 1.56 -5.53 -23.80
N ASN A 419 2.19 -4.91 -22.80
CA ASN A 419 2.26 -3.47 -22.63
C ASN A 419 3.73 -3.03 -22.69
N VAL A 420 3.95 -1.77 -23.04
CA VAL A 420 5.29 -1.16 -22.96
C VAL A 420 5.60 -0.83 -21.50
N PRO A 421 6.74 -1.26 -20.93
CA PRO A 421 7.12 -0.91 -19.56
C PRO A 421 7.44 0.58 -19.40
N HIS A 422 7.09 1.18 -18.25
CA HIS A 422 7.50 2.54 -17.90
C HIS A 422 7.58 2.73 -16.37
N PRO A 423 8.59 3.45 -15.85
CA PRO A 423 8.84 3.53 -14.41
C PRO A 423 7.82 4.38 -13.62
N PHE A 424 7.10 5.29 -14.28
CA PHE A 424 6.23 6.26 -13.60
C PHE A 424 4.77 6.23 -14.04
N ASP A 425 4.39 5.39 -15.00
CA ASP A 425 3.06 5.40 -15.60
C ASP A 425 2.70 4.04 -16.22
N SER A 426 1.40 3.80 -16.41
CA SER A 426 0.88 2.63 -17.13
C SER A 426 0.40 3.06 -18.52
N HIS A 427 0.92 2.44 -19.58
CA HIS A 427 0.48 2.76 -20.94
C HIS A 427 -0.86 2.07 -21.28
N PRO A 428 -1.69 2.69 -22.15
CA PRO A 428 -2.78 1.97 -22.81
C PRO A 428 -2.23 0.77 -23.60
N ALA A 429 -3.10 -0.21 -23.83
CA ALA A 429 -2.75 -1.40 -24.59
C ALA A 429 -2.22 -1.03 -25.99
N MET A 430 -1.20 -1.74 -26.44
CA MET A 430 -0.53 -1.49 -27.73
C MET A 430 -1.50 -1.37 -28.92
N PRO A 431 -2.53 -2.23 -29.09
CA PRO A 431 -3.50 -2.08 -30.17
C PRO A 431 -4.29 -0.77 -30.12
N GLU A 432 -4.59 -0.23 -28.93
CA GLU A 432 -5.27 1.06 -28.78
C GLU A 432 -4.37 2.21 -29.24
N ARG A 433 -3.08 2.15 -28.87
CA ARG A 433 -2.07 3.15 -29.26
C ARG A 433 -1.83 3.17 -30.78
N MET A 434 -1.76 1.99 -31.41
CA MET A 434 -1.68 1.88 -32.88
C MET A 434 -2.89 2.48 -33.57
N ARG A 435 -4.11 2.14 -33.13
CA ARG A 435 -5.35 2.72 -33.69
C ARG A 435 -5.40 4.23 -33.53
N ASN A 436 -4.92 4.75 -32.40
CA ASN A 436 -4.87 6.17 -32.12
C ASN A 436 -3.99 6.97 -33.10
N VAL A 437 -3.00 6.33 -33.73
CA VAL A 437 -2.18 6.94 -34.80
C VAL A 437 -2.65 6.54 -36.21
N GLY A 438 -3.78 5.84 -36.33
CA GLY A 438 -4.33 5.41 -37.62
C GLY A 438 -3.66 4.16 -38.20
N MET A 439 -2.96 3.38 -37.38
CA MET A 439 -2.32 2.13 -37.80
C MET A 439 -3.06 0.92 -37.25
N SER A 440 -3.09 -0.15 -38.03
CA SER A 440 -3.50 -1.48 -37.59
C SER A 440 -2.57 -2.50 -38.23
N LEU A 441 -1.81 -3.21 -37.42
CA LEU A 441 -0.91 -4.28 -37.85
C LEU A 441 -1.59 -5.62 -37.59
N ALA A 442 -1.48 -6.57 -38.51
CA ALA A 442 -2.01 -7.91 -38.28
C ALA A 442 -1.13 -8.64 -37.26
N GLU A 443 -1.73 -9.34 -36.31
CA GLU A 443 -1.00 -10.05 -35.23
C GLU A 443 0.05 -11.02 -35.78
N ARG A 444 -0.26 -11.70 -36.89
CA ARG A 444 0.66 -12.60 -37.60
C ARG A 444 1.97 -11.93 -38.06
N ASP A 445 1.98 -10.60 -38.20
CA ASP A 445 3.15 -9.85 -38.67
C ASP A 445 4.05 -9.41 -37.49
N TYR A 446 3.60 -9.53 -36.23
CA TYR A 446 4.34 -9.07 -35.06
C TYR A 446 5.71 -9.72 -34.93
N GLY A 447 5.80 -11.04 -35.15
CA GLY A 447 7.07 -11.76 -35.06
C GLY A 447 8.08 -11.26 -36.08
N ALA A 448 7.64 -11.10 -37.34
CA ALA A 448 8.48 -10.57 -38.42
C ALA A 448 8.93 -9.11 -38.16
N ILE A 449 8.08 -8.28 -37.57
CA ILE A 449 8.41 -6.90 -37.20
C ILE A 449 9.44 -6.87 -36.05
N ALA A 450 9.26 -7.70 -35.03
CA ALA A 450 10.12 -7.75 -33.85
C ALA A 450 11.58 -8.08 -34.19
N VAL A 451 11.81 -8.98 -35.16
CA VAL A 451 13.15 -9.50 -35.51
C VAL A 451 13.79 -8.80 -36.71
N ARG A 452 13.09 -7.83 -37.31
CA ARG A 452 13.59 -7.13 -38.48
C ARG A 452 14.80 -6.27 -38.12
N ALA A 453 15.95 -6.65 -38.67
CA ALA A 453 17.22 -5.97 -38.47
C ALA A 453 17.14 -4.50 -38.92
N PRO A 454 17.53 -3.54 -38.06
CA PRO A 454 17.58 -2.13 -38.42
C PRO A 454 18.76 -1.86 -39.37
N ALA A 455 18.56 -0.98 -40.35
CA ALA A 455 19.63 -0.57 -41.27
C ALA A 455 20.67 0.33 -40.59
N ALA A 456 20.20 1.19 -39.68
CA ALA A 456 21.02 2.06 -38.84
C ALA A 456 20.29 2.28 -37.51
N THR A 457 21.07 2.45 -36.43
CA THR A 457 20.57 2.57 -35.06
C THR A 457 21.14 3.80 -34.37
N TRP A 458 20.46 4.33 -33.36
CA TRP A 458 21.04 5.39 -32.53
C TRP A 458 22.09 4.87 -31.55
N ALA A 459 22.11 3.58 -31.23
CA ALA A 459 23.14 2.98 -30.40
C ALA A 459 24.54 3.07 -31.06
N GLN A 460 24.63 2.94 -32.39
CA GLN A 460 25.86 3.09 -33.16
C GLN A 460 26.44 4.53 -33.11
N GLU A 461 25.60 5.52 -32.81
CA GLU A 461 25.98 6.94 -32.74
C GLU A 461 26.41 7.37 -31.32
N ILE A 462 26.51 6.42 -30.37
CA ILE A 462 26.99 6.63 -29.01
C ILE A 462 28.32 5.88 -28.87
N LEU A 463 29.43 6.61 -28.82
CA LEU A 463 30.80 6.07 -28.78
C LEU A 463 31.04 5.14 -27.58
N THR A 464 30.34 5.39 -26.46
CA THR A 464 30.50 4.65 -25.21
C THR A 464 29.43 3.59 -24.97
N ALA A 465 28.50 3.35 -25.91
CA ALA A 465 27.36 2.45 -25.71
C ALA A 465 27.75 1.04 -25.28
N ASP A 466 28.65 0.37 -26.01
CA ASP A 466 29.09 -0.99 -25.70
C ASP A 466 29.71 -1.07 -24.28
N ALA A 467 30.51 -0.07 -23.92
CA ALA A 467 31.19 -0.03 -22.63
C ALA A 467 30.22 0.23 -21.47
N ILE A 468 29.21 1.09 -21.68
CA ILE A 468 28.15 1.35 -20.70
C ILE A 468 27.32 0.08 -20.50
N GLU A 469 26.82 -0.54 -21.58
CA GLU A 469 26.03 -1.77 -21.49
C GLU A 469 26.80 -2.90 -20.81
N GLN A 470 28.07 -3.11 -21.15
CA GLN A 470 28.87 -4.16 -20.54
C GLN A 470 28.98 -3.97 -19.01
N ARG A 471 29.21 -2.74 -18.53
CA ARG A 471 29.28 -2.45 -17.10
C ARG A 471 27.93 -2.64 -16.41
N LEU A 472 26.86 -2.11 -17.00
CA LEU A 472 25.53 -2.19 -16.42
C LEU A 472 25.00 -3.62 -16.39
N TRP A 473 25.16 -4.39 -17.46
CA TRP A 473 24.79 -5.81 -17.49
C TRP A 473 25.61 -6.64 -16.52
N SER A 474 26.92 -6.39 -16.41
CA SER A 474 27.76 -7.09 -15.43
C SER A 474 27.32 -6.81 -13.99
N ALA A 475 26.95 -5.57 -13.67
CA ALA A 475 26.44 -5.21 -12.35
C ALA A 475 25.07 -5.87 -12.10
N TYR A 476 24.16 -5.79 -13.07
CA TYR A 476 22.83 -6.37 -13.00
C TYR A 476 22.87 -7.89 -12.84
N GLU A 477 23.65 -8.61 -13.65
CA GLU A 477 23.77 -10.08 -13.55
C GLU A 477 24.39 -10.51 -12.20
N THR A 478 25.30 -9.70 -11.64
CA THR A 478 25.87 -9.95 -10.31
C THR A 478 24.81 -9.79 -9.22
N GLU A 479 24.01 -8.73 -9.26
CA GLU A 479 22.92 -8.49 -8.31
C GLU A 479 21.84 -9.57 -8.44
N PHE A 480 21.42 -9.89 -9.67
CA PHE A 480 20.47 -10.96 -9.97
C PHE A 480 20.95 -12.31 -9.42
N ALA A 481 22.21 -12.68 -9.64
CA ALA A 481 22.77 -13.93 -9.12
C ALA A 481 22.80 -13.95 -7.58
N GLN A 482 23.08 -12.82 -6.93
CA GLN A 482 23.06 -12.70 -5.46
C GLN A 482 21.65 -12.82 -4.88
N ASP A 483 20.67 -12.19 -5.52
CA ASP A 483 19.26 -12.27 -5.11
C ASP A 483 18.68 -13.65 -5.36
N HIS A 484 19.03 -14.28 -6.47
CA HIS A 484 18.69 -15.67 -6.76
C HIS A 484 19.32 -16.63 -5.75
N GLU A 485 20.61 -16.49 -5.47
CA GLU A 485 21.31 -17.29 -4.47
C GLU A 485 20.65 -17.14 -3.08
N ARG A 486 20.29 -15.91 -2.71
CA ARG A 486 19.55 -15.65 -1.48
C ARG A 486 18.18 -16.30 -1.51
N SER A 487 17.45 -16.25 -2.63
CA SER A 487 16.15 -16.90 -2.77
C SER A 487 16.29 -18.41 -2.56
N LEU A 488 17.26 -19.07 -3.21
CA LEU A 488 17.54 -20.50 -3.04
C LEU A 488 17.76 -20.89 -1.57
N ALA A 489 18.42 -20.03 -0.78
CA ALA A 489 18.59 -20.28 0.66
C ALA A 489 17.25 -20.37 1.43
N TYR A 490 16.19 -19.71 0.96
CA TYR A 490 14.82 -19.86 1.48
C TYR A 490 14.09 -21.08 0.92
N ARG A 491 14.41 -21.48 -0.31
CA ARG A 491 13.72 -22.53 -1.07
C ARG A 491 14.17 -23.94 -0.71
N TYR A 492 15.48 -24.14 -0.59
CA TYR A 492 16.05 -25.47 -0.42
C TYR A 492 15.64 -26.16 0.89
N GLU A 493 15.16 -27.40 0.79
CA GLU A 493 15.37 -28.41 1.81
C GLU A 493 16.69 -29.11 1.47
N PRO A 494 17.80 -28.83 2.19
CA PRO A 494 19.11 -29.28 1.76
C PRO A 494 19.21 -30.81 1.65
N ALA A 495 19.36 -31.33 0.44
CA ALA A 495 19.62 -32.73 0.15
C ALA A 495 21.12 -32.99 -0.09
N THR A 496 21.88 -31.95 -0.50
CA THR A 496 23.33 -32.03 -0.73
C THR A 496 24.13 -31.14 0.21
N ASP A 497 25.43 -31.44 0.38
CA ASP A 497 26.33 -30.59 1.17
C ASP A 497 26.45 -29.17 0.60
N ALA A 498 26.34 -29.02 -0.73
CA ALA A 498 26.39 -27.72 -1.41
C ALA A 498 25.15 -26.87 -1.08
N GLU A 499 23.95 -27.45 -1.17
CA GLU A 499 22.70 -26.80 -0.76
C GLU A 499 22.73 -26.46 0.73
N ARG A 500 23.23 -27.38 1.57
CA ARG A 500 23.36 -27.15 3.01
C ARG A 500 24.31 -26.00 3.29
N ALA A 501 25.46 -25.95 2.63
CA ALA A 501 26.41 -24.84 2.76
C ALA A 501 25.80 -23.51 2.32
N LEU A 502 25.04 -23.49 1.23
CA LEU A 502 24.35 -22.29 0.76
C LEU A 502 23.31 -21.80 1.79
N VAL A 503 22.46 -22.71 2.27
CA VAL A 503 21.46 -22.38 3.28
C VAL A 503 22.12 -21.85 4.55
N LEU A 504 23.19 -22.50 5.02
CA LEU A 504 23.92 -22.09 6.22
C LEU A 504 24.71 -20.78 6.03
N LYS A 505 25.03 -20.37 4.80
CA LYS A 505 25.61 -19.05 4.50
C LYS A 505 24.68 -17.91 4.92
N TYR A 506 23.37 -18.06 4.66
CA TYR A 506 22.35 -17.04 5.00
C TYR A 506 21.65 -17.32 6.33
N PHE A 507 21.61 -18.59 6.75
CA PHE A 507 20.99 -19.05 7.99
C PHE A 507 21.97 -19.87 8.84
N PRO A 508 23.05 -19.25 9.36
CA PRO A 508 24.02 -19.92 10.23
C PRO A 508 23.45 -20.11 11.65
N PRO A 509 23.63 -21.27 12.30
CA PRO A 509 23.10 -21.52 13.64
C PRO A 509 23.47 -20.41 14.62
N VAL A 510 22.45 -19.82 15.27
CA VAL A 510 22.63 -18.70 16.21
C VAL A 510 22.38 -19.20 17.63
N SER A 511 23.39 -19.07 18.49
CA SER A 511 23.30 -19.46 19.90
C SER A 511 23.19 -18.23 20.80
N PHE A 512 22.26 -18.29 21.76
CA PHE A 512 22.04 -17.27 22.77
C PHE A 512 22.34 -17.82 24.16
N ALA A 513 23.01 -17.03 24.99
CA ALA A 513 23.34 -17.41 26.35
C ALA A 513 22.12 -17.29 27.28
N LEU A 514 21.89 -18.31 28.09
CA LEU A 514 20.85 -18.36 29.10
C LEU A 514 21.49 -18.32 30.50
N LYS A 515 20.66 -18.06 31.51
CA LYS A 515 21.08 -18.07 32.92
C LYS A 515 21.60 -19.46 33.31
N GLY A 516 22.72 -19.51 34.04
CA GLY A 516 23.28 -20.75 34.57
C GLY A 516 24.16 -21.52 33.59
N GLY A 517 24.64 -20.89 32.51
CA GLY A 517 25.52 -21.52 31.52
C GLY A 517 24.80 -22.33 30.45
N ALA A 518 23.47 -22.37 30.50
CA ALA A 518 22.64 -22.96 29.43
C ALA A 518 22.64 -22.05 28.18
N THR A 519 22.18 -22.59 27.07
CA THR A 519 22.13 -21.97 25.75
C THR A 519 20.84 -22.36 25.03
N VAL A 520 20.34 -21.47 24.18
CA VAL A 520 19.35 -21.81 23.15
C VAL A 520 19.98 -21.54 21.79
N GLU A 521 19.89 -22.53 20.92
CA GLU A 521 20.37 -22.48 19.55
C GLU A 521 19.18 -22.49 18.59
N VAL A 522 19.17 -21.57 17.64
CA VAL A 522 18.22 -21.52 16.54
C VAL A 522 18.98 -21.91 15.28
N SER A 523 18.51 -22.96 14.61
CA SER A 523 19.14 -23.54 13.42
C SER A 523 18.09 -23.83 12.35
N ILE A 524 18.53 -24.26 11.17
CA ILE A 524 17.63 -24.63 10.07
C ILE A 524 16.78 -25.86 10.36
N ASP A 525 17.18 -26.69 11.32
CA ASP A 525 16.44 -27.90 11.72
C ASP A 525 15.38 -27.57 12.79
N GLY A 526 15.62 -26.54 13.61
CA GLY A 526 14.73 -26.17 14.71
C GLY A 526 15.39 -25.34 15.79
N ILE A 527 14.73 -25.29 16.95
CA ILE A 527 15.20 -24.63 18.17
C ILE A 527 15.62 -25.71 19.17
N ARG A 528 16.86 -25.63 19.65
CA ARG A 528 17.43 -26.55 20.65
C ARG A 528 17.85 -25.80 21.89
N THR A 529 17.46 -26.27 23.06
CA THR A 529 17.79 -25.63 24.35
C THR A 529 18.47 -26.62 25.28
N SER A 530 19.59 -26.21 25.87
CA SER A 530 20.30 -27.02 26.88
C SER A 530 19.75 -26.85 28.30
N ALA A 531 18.85 -25.88 28.53
CA ALA A 531 18.26 -25.66 29.86
C ALA A 531 17.32 -26.81 30.31
N ASP A 532 16.71 -27.49 29.35
CA ASP A 532 15.76 -28.59 29.53
C ASP A 532 15.96 -29.72 28.51
N ALA A 533 17.09 -29.72 27.79
CA ALA A 533 17.47 -30.70 26.76
C ALA A 533 16.38 -30.92 25.70
N MET A 534 15.63 -29.87 25.38
CA MET A 534 14.49 -29.94 24.46
C MET A 534 14.88 -29.46 23.06
N THR A 535 14.34 -30.16 22.05
CA THR A 535 14.44 -29.77 20.63
C THR A 535 13.04 -29.61 20.06
N VAL A 536 12.80 -28.52 19.36
CA VAL A 536 11.58 -28.23 18.62
C VAL A 536 11.93 -28.11 17.15
N PHE A 537 11.52 -29.09 16.35
CA PHE A 537 11.65 -29.04 14.89
C PHE A 537 10.64 -28.08 14.29
N TRP A 538 11.00 -27.42 13.18
CA TRP A 538 10.11 -26.46 12.55
C TRP A 538 8.79 -27.06 12.02
N ASP A 539 8.79 -28.33 11.59
CA ASP A 539 7.57 -29.05 11.17
C ASP A 539 6.54 -29.18 12.29
N ALA A 540 6.98 -29.10 13.55
CA ALA A 540 6.11 -29.13 14.71
C ALA A 540 5.56 -27.75 15.08
N VAL A 541 5.88 -26.69 14.33
CA VAL A 541 5.54 -25.30 14.67
C VAL A 541 4.39 -24.79 13.79
N LYS A 542 3.25 -24.51 14.44
CA LYS A 542 2.12 -23.78 13.84
C LYS A 542 2.13 -22.29 14.18
N ASP A 543 2.53 -21.95 15.40
CA ASP A 543 2.59 -20.57 15.89
C ASP A 543 3.63 -20.45 17.02
N LEU A 544 4.22 -19.26 17.17
CA LEU A 544 5.29 -18.97 18.12
C LEU A 544 4.96 -17.70 18.90
N GLN A 545 4.93 -17.80 20.23
CA GLN A 545 4.69 -16.66 21.11
C GLN A 545 5.72 -16.56 22.23
N PHE A 546 6.49 -15.48 22.25
CA PHE A 546 7.39 -15.19 23.37
C PHE A 546 6.59 -14.68 24.56
N LYS A 547 6.75 -15.31 25.73
CA LYS A 547 6.12 -14.89 27.00
C LYS A 547 7.17 -14.52 28.03
N GLU A 548 7.06 -13.29 28.53
CA GLU A 548 7.78 -12.86 29.71
C GLU A 548 6.99 -13.19 30.97
N SER A 549 7.66 -13.73 31.99
CA SER A 549 7.05 -13.95 33.30
C SER A 549 8.06 -13.69 34.42
N SER A 550 7.54 -13.39 35.61
CA SER A 550 8.36 -13.26 36.82
C SER A 550 9.09 -14.56 37.20
N LEU A 551 8.59 -15.70 36.72
CA LEU A 551 9.14 -17.05 36.96
C LEU A 551 10.13 -17.50 35.86
N GLY A 552 10.38 -16.68 34.84
CA GLY A 552 11.30 -16.96 33.73
C GLY A 552 10.67 -16.69 32.37
N ASN A 553 11.49 -16.31 31.39
CA ASN A 553 11.04 -16.13 30.01
C ASN A 553 10.87 -17.49 29.33
N ALA A 554 9.91 -17.61 28.41
CA ALA A 554 9.71 -18.81 27.64
C ALA A 554 9.19 -18.50 26.23
N LEU A 555 9.54 -19.35 25.26
CA LEU A 555 8.90 -19.37 23.95
C LEU A 555 7.81 -20.45 23.97
N VAL A 556 6.56 -20.05 23.75
CA VAL A 556 5.43 -20.95 23.62
C VAL A 556 5.30 -21.34 22.16
N VAL A 557 5.45 -22.63 21.91
CA VAL A 557 5.29 -23.24 20.59
C VAL A 557 3.93 -23.90 20.54
N THR A 558 3.11 -23.48 19.58
CA THR A 558 1.83 -24.12 19.27
C THR A 558 2.05 -25.17 18.19
N HIS A 559 1.59 -26.39 18.42
CA HIS A 559 1.71 -27.49 17.48
C HIS A 559 0.51 -27.56 16.53
N PRO A 560 0.67 -28.12 15.32
CA PRO A 560 -0.44 -28.31 14.39
C PRO A 560 -1.52 -29.28 14.91
N GLU A 561 -1.12 -30.25 15.73
CA GLU A 561 -2.02 -31.24 16.34
C GLU A 561 -2.94 -30.62 17.42
N LYS A 562 -4.22 -31.04 17.44
CA LYS A 562 -5.13 -30.76 18.55
C LYS A 562 -5.00 -31.85 19.62
N GLY A 563 -4.81 -31.45 20.87
CA GLY A 563 -4.88 -32.36 22.01
C GLY A 563 -6.34 -32.62 22.45
N LEU A 564 -6.51 -33.50 23.45
CA LEU A 564 -7.80 -33.83 24.04
C LEU A 564 -8.56 -32.62 24.60
N ILE A 565 -7.86 -31.53 24.97
CA ILE A 565 -8.42 -30.30 25.56
C ILE A 565 -7.75 -29.07 24.91
N GLY A 566 -7.96 -28.86 23.60
CA GLY A 566 -7.50 -27.66 22.89
C GLY A 566 -6.18 -27.84 22.13
N GLN A 567 -5.52 -26.73 21.78
CA GLN A 567 -4.27 -26.77 21.02
C GLN A 567 -3.11 -27.30 21.88
N LYS A 568 -2.34 -28.25 21.34
CA LYS A 568 -1.14 -28.77 21.99
C LYS A 568 -0.06 -27.68 21.96
N THR A 569 0.53 -27.37 23.11
CA THR A 569 1.58 -26.35 23.22
C THR A 569 2.78 -26.88 24.00
N THR A 570 3.99 -26.48 23.59
CA THR A 570 5.26 -26.74 24.28
C THR A 570 5.86 -25.43 24.75
N LYS A 571 6.45 -25.41 25.94
CA LYS A 571 7.14 -24.22 26.49
C LYS A 571 8.64 -24.44 26.51
N VAL A 572 9.36 -23.72 25.66
CA VAL A 572 10.83 -23.66 25.65
C VAL A 572 11.28 -22.68 26.72
N LYS A 573 12.03 -23.14 27.74
CA LYS A 573 12.50 -22.29 28.82
C LYS A 573 13.68 -21.44 28.36
N LEU A 574 13.59 -20.11 28.54
CA LEU A 574 14.60 -19.14 28.12
C LEU A 574 15.06 -18.25 29.30
N PRO A 575 15.55 -18.84 30.40
CA PRO A 575 15.88 -18.07 31.59
C PRO A 575 16.98 -17.04 31.32
N GLY A 576 16.76 -15.79 31.73
CA GLY A 576 17.77 -14.72 31.62
C GLY A 576 17.85 -14.03 30.26
N LEU A 577 17.11 -14.48 29.24
CA LEU A 577 17.08 -13.90 27.90
C LEU A 577 16.23 -12.61 27.86
N LYS A 578 16.65 -11.55 28.57
CA LYS A 578 15.98 -10.24 28.57
C LYS A 578 16.60 -9.26 27.58
N LYS A 579 17.92 -9.11 27.60
CA LYS A 579 18.62 -8.09 26.78
C LYS A 579 18.64 -8.44 25.30
N GLU A 580 18.63 -9.73 24.96
CA GLU A 580 18.70 -10.21 23.56
C GLU A 580 17.36 -10.65 23.01
N LYS A 581 16.25 -10.37 23.71
CA LYS A 581 14.90 -10.84 23.34
C LYS A 581 14.52 -10.45 21.91
N ASP A 582 14.72 -9.18 21.54
CA ASP A 582 14.27 -8.69 20.24
C ASP A 582 15.10 -9.31 19.11
N HIS A 583 16.40 -9.49 19.34
CA HIS A 583 17.28 -10.21 18.42
C HIS A 583 16.88 -11.69 18.29
N PHE A 584 16.63 -12.36 19.41
CA PHE A 584 16.15 -13.75 19.43
C PHE A 584 14.83 -13.92 18.66
N ASN A 585 13.85 -13.05 18.89
CA ASN A 585 12.57 -13.09 18.19
C ASN A 585 12.72 -12.82 16.69
N ALA A 586 13.60 -11.89 16.30
CA ALA A 586 13.89 -11.63 14.90
C ALA A 586 14.52 -12.86 14.21
N VAL A 587 15.48 -13.51 14.88
CA VAL A 587 16.12 -14.74 14.39
C VAL A 587 15.10 -15.87 14.28
N VAL A 588 14.36 -16.18 15.35
CA VAL A 588 13.32 -17.23 15.33
C VAL A 588 12.29 -16.97 14.22
N GLY A 589 11.84 -15.71 14.06
CA GLY A 589 10.92 -15.32 12.99
C GLY A 589 11.50 -15.56 11.60
N ALA A 590 12.75 -15.17 11.35
CA ALA A 590 13.41 -15.36 10.06
C ALA A 590 13.55 -16.85 9.69
N TYR A 591 13.94 -17.70 10.64
CA TYR A 591 14.10 -19.14 10.42
C TYR A 591 12.77 -19.86 10.23
N TRP A 592 11.75 -19.49 11.00
CA TRP A 592 10.41 -20.04 10.81
C TRP A 592 9.81 -19.62 9.47
N GLN A 593 9.94 -18.35 9.08
CA GLN A 593 9.51 -17.86 7.78
C GLN A 593 10.20 -18.61 6.64
N ARG A 594 11.51 -18.85 6.75
CA ARG A 594 12.27 -19.66 5.80
C ARG A 594 11.68 -21.06 5.67
N HIS A 595 11.45 -21.75 6.79
CA HIS A 595 10.86 -23.09 6.77
C HIS A 595 9.45 -23.09 6.14
N GLN A 596 8.63 -22.07 6.40
CA GLN A 596 7.32 -21.93 5.75
C GLN A 596 7.44 -21.77 4.23
N ILE A 597 8.37 -20.93 3.75
CA ILE A 597 8.60 -20.73 2.31
C ILE A 597 9.03 -22.04 1.64
N MET A 598 10.01 -22.74 2.23
CA MET A 598 10.47 -24.04 1.74
C MET A 598 9.33 -25.05 1.65
N ARG A 599 8.49 -25.17 2.70
CA ARG A 599 7.36 -26.11 2.69
C ARG A 599 6.27 -25.76 1.69
N VAL A 600 6.01 -24.47 1.43
CA VAL A 600 5.06 -24.05 0.38
C VAL A 600 5.54 -24.52 -0.99
N GLN A 601 6.83 -24.35 -1.29
CA GLN A 601 7.36 -24.74 -2.59
C GLN A 601 7.36 -26.25 -2.84
N GLN A 602 7.58 -27.05 -1.80
CA GLN A 602 7.45 -28.51 -1.90
C GLN A 602 6.02 -28.99 -2.22
N LEU A 603 5.01 -28.17 -1.95
CA LEU A 603 3.63 -28.50 -2.29
C LEU A 603 3.25 -28.06 -3.71
N GLU A 604 4.02 -27.14 -4.29
CA GLU A 604 3.79 -26.57 -5.62
C GLU A 604 4.63 -27.23 -6.72
N GLY A 605 5.79 -27.79 -6.38
CA GLY A 605 6.63 -28.64 -7.25
C GLY A 605 6.21 -30.10 -7.21
#